data_AF-A0A1Z8JIF4-F1
#
_entry.id   AF-A0A1Z8JIF4-F1
#
_cell.length_a   1.000
_cell.length_b   1.000
_cell.length_c   1.000
_cell.angle_alpha   90.00
_cell.angle_beta   90.00
_cell.angle_gamma   90.00
#
_symmetry.space_group_name_H-M   'P 1'
#
loop_
_entity.id
_entity.type
_entity.pdbx_description
1 polymer ?
#
loop_
_entity_poly.entity_id
_entity_poly.type
_entity_poly.pdbx_seq_one_letter_code
_entity_poly.pdbx_strand_id
1 'polypeptide(L)'
;MLTKPQLQDLVQRRRDVQDLDLEWYLKQKNEILELIIELKNGNRDVLNDERISELEKNIQLGKKKTELGLELELKKYHMTLKEVENYDNQIRSILTEYIISAAAKYKQLNEKIDYAKKVLESRERLNNIITEYFSKTKIISLTLRELKQLFEKESTELDMILESGRLVKEDKNEALNNIYEFKFSKSSSFTLSTTELSSKIKEQIATCNEVSASIEHSKQIWKEATAKLISLLDRIEEEVTL
;
A
#
# COMPACT_ATOMS: atom_id res chain seq x y z
N MET A 1 4.60 21.15 3.98
CA MET A 1 4.74 21.96 5.20
C MET A 1 5.80 23.02 4.98
N LEU A 2 5.54 24.27 5.36
CA LEU A 2 6.53 25.35 5.30
C LEU A 2 7.71 25.03 6.23
N THR A 3 8.93 25.29 5.78
CA THR A 3 10.12 25.11 6.61
C THR A 3 10.17 26.14 7.73
N LYS A 4 10.85 25.81 8.84
CA LYS A 4 10.99 26.70 10.01
C LYS A 4 11.44 28.15 9.66
N PRO A 5 12.38 28.38 8.72
CA PRO A 5 12.73 29.73 8.27
C PRO A 5 11.62 30.44 7.52
N GLN A 6 10.85 29.71 6.70
CA GLN A 6 9.71 30.27 5.96
C GLN A 6 8.57 30.66 6.90
N LEU A 7 8.34 29.90 7.97
CA LEU A 7 7.39 30.26 9.04
C LEU A 7 7.83 31.52 9.79
N GLN A 8 9.12 31.66 10.10
CA GLN A 8 9.65 32.85 10.77
C GLN A 8 9.54 34.11 9.89
N ASP A 9 9.88 34.02 8.60
CA ASP A 9 9.73 35.12 7.65
C ASP A 9 8.26 35.52 7.47
N LEU A 10 7.34 34.56 7.44
CA LEU A 10 5.91 34.81 7.30
C LEU A 10 5.31 35.46 8.57
N VAL A 11 5.76 35.05 9.77
CA VAL A 11 5.39 35.68 11.04
C VAL A 11 5.98 37.09 11.16
N GLN A 12 7.22 37.30 10.72
CA GLN A 12 7.87 38.61 10.73
C GLN A 12 7.13 39.59 9.80
N ARG A 13 6.86 39.19 8.56
CA ARG A 13 6.08 40.01 7.61
C ARG A 13 4.67 40.30 8.11
N ARG A 14 4.03 39.36 8.81
CA ARG A 14 2.69 39.57 9.39
C ARG A 14 2.72 40.59 10.53
N ARG A 15 3.75 40.54 11.39
CA ARG A 15 4.01 41.58 12.39
C ARG A 15 4.28 42.92 11.74
N ASP A 16 5.18 42.98 10.77
CA ASP A 16 5.54 44.24 10.10
C ASP A 16 4.32 44.89 9.42
N VAL A 17 3.39 44.11 8.83
CA VAL A 17 2.15 44.63 8.22
C VAL A 17 1.12 45.08 9.26
N GLN A 18 0.93 44.34 10.35
CA GLN A 18 0.01 44.72 11.43
C GLN A 18 0.52 45.91 12.25
N ASP A 19 1.84 45.98 12.48
CA ASP A 19 2.50 47.07 13.20
C ASP A 19 2.51 48.36 12.36
N LEU A 20 2.68 48.28 11.03
CA LEU A 20 2.57 49.46 10.14
C LEU A 20 1.18 50.11 10.16
N ASP A 21 0.11 49.30 10.19
CA ASP A 21 -1.26 49.83 10.20
C ASP A 21 -1.64 50.41 11.59
N LEU A 22 -1.11 49.84 12.68
CA LEU A 22 -1.28 50.37 14.04
C LEU A 22 -0.46 51.65 14.27
N GLU A 23 0.81 51.69 13.86
CA GLU A 23 1.68 52.86 13.98
C GLU A 23 1.15 54.04 13.18
N TRP A 24 0.67 53.79 11.96
CA TRP A 24 0.03 54.82 11.14
C TRP A 24 -1.23 55.37 11.80
N TYR A 25 -2.09 54.50 12.36
CA TYR A 25 -3.29 54.93 13.07
C TYR A 25 -2.96 55.74 14.33
N LEU A 26 -1.97 55.30 15.12
CA LEU A 26 -1.49 56.02 16.30
C LEU A 26 -0.93 57.40 15.94
N LYS A 27 -0.21 57.51 14.82
CA LYS A 27 0.30 58.79 14.32
C LYS A 27 -0.83 59.77 13.99
N GLN A 28 -1.84 59.34 13.22
CA GLN A 28 -3.00 60.18 12.89
C GLN A 28 -3.79 60.57 14.15
N LYS A 29 -3.96 59.65 15.09
CA LYS A 29 -4.64 59.91 16.36
C LYS A 29 -3.89 60.95 17.22
N ASN A 30 -2.57 60.84 17.33
CA ASN A 30 -1.76 61.78 18.10
C ASN A 30 -1.83 63.18 17.51
N GLU A 31 -1.76 63.28 16.18
CA GLU A 31 -1.85 64.56 15.47
C GLU A 31 -3.21 65.25 15.68
N ILE A 32 -4.32 64.50 15.66
CA ILE A 32 -5.65 65.04 16.00
C ILE A 32 -5.71 65.49 17.46
N LEU A 33 -5.12 64.73 18.38
CA LEU A 33 -5.09 65.07 19.81
C LEU A 33 -4.28 66.35 20.08
N GLU A 34 -3.15 66.54 19.39
CA GLU A 34 -2.34 67.75 19.46
C GLU A 34 -3.14 68.98 19.01
N LEU A 35 -3.84 68.89 17.87
CA LEU A 35 -4.73 69.97 17.40
C LEU A 35 -5.85 70.31 18.40
N ILE A 36 -6.45 69.29 19.03
CA ILE A 36 -7.48 69.49 20.07
C ILE A 36 -6.89 70.20 21.31
N ILE A 37 -5.66 69.85 21.71
CA ILE A 37 -4.97 70.46 22.85
C ILE A 37 -4.65 71.93 22.56
N GLU A 38 -4.13 72.24 21.38
CA GLU A 38 -3.81 73.62 20.98
C GLU A 38 -5.05 74.51 20.93
N LEU A 39 -6.19 73.97 20.49
CA LEU A 39 -7.47 74.66 20.53
C LEU A 39 -7.96 74.92 21.95
N LYS A 40 -7.83 73.94 22.85
CA LYS A 40 -8.16 74.11 24.27
C LYS A 40 -7.30 75.18 24.94
N ASN A 41 -6.07 75.36 24.47
CA ASN A 41 -5.15 76.40 24.94
C ASN A 41 -5.42 77.79 24.32
N GLY A 42 -6.46 77.93 23.48
CA GLY A 42 -6.90 79.21 22.92
C GLY A 42 -6.20 79.60 21.62
N ASN A 43 -5.36 78.73 21.04
CA ASN A 43 -4.61 79.02 19.83
C ASN A 43 -5.46 78.69 18.58
N ARG A 44 -6.35 79.61 18.19
CA ARG A 44 -7.34 79.38 17.12
C ARG A 44 -6.77 79.43 15.70
N ASP A 45 -5.63 80.07 15.52
CA ASP A 45 -4.97 80.22 14.21
C ASP A 45 -4.35 78.91 13.70
N VAL A 46 -4.32 77.86 14.53
CA VAL A 46 -3.78 76.54 14.17
C VAL A 46 -4.78 75.68 13.37
N LEU A 47 -6.07 76.05 13.36
CA LEU A 47 -7.08 75.40 12.52
C LEU A 47 -7.05 75.98 11.10
N ASN A 48 -6.29 75.35 10.22
CA ASN A 48 -6.44 75.52 8.77
C ASN A 48 -7.41 74.45 8.24
N ASP A 49 -8.51 74.85 7.59
CA ASP A 49 -9.49 73.94 6.97
C ASP A 49 -8.84 72.97 5.97
N GLU A 50 -7.76 73.39 5.30
CA GLU A 50 -6.98 72.52 4.42
C GLU A 50 -6.32 71.36 5.19
N ARG A 51 -5.81 71.63 6.39
CA ARG A 51 -5.14 70.62 7.22
C ARG A 51 -6.14 69.63 7.82
N ILE A 52 -7.33 70.11 8.21
CA ILE A 52 -8.42 69.26 8.67
C ILE A 52 -8.90 68.34 7.54
N SER A 53 -9.06 68.89 6.33
CA SER A 53 -9.47 68.11 5.15
C SER A 53 -8.42 67.07 4.74
N GLU A 54 -7.14 67.39 4.86
CA GLU A 54 -6.04 66.45 4.62
C GLU A 54 -6.05 65.30 5.63
N LEU A 55 -6.20 65.59 6.92
CA LEU A 55 -6.32 64.59 7.98
C LEU A 55 -7.55 63.69 7.77
N GLU A 56 -8.69 64.26 7.41
CA GLU A 56 -9.90 63.48 7.11
C GLU A 56 -9.68 62.52 5.93
N LYS A 57 -9.08 62.99 4.83
CA LYS A 57 -8.75 62.13 3.69
C LYS A 57 -7.76 61.03 4.07
N ASN A 58 -6.76 61.34 4.87
CA ASN A 58 -5.79 60.36 5.34
C ASN A 58 -6.47 59.27 6.17
N ILE A 59 -7.31 59.65 7.13
CA ILE A 59 -8.10 58.71 7.96
C ILE A 59 -8.98 57.81 7.09
N GLN A 60 -9.71 58.39 6.12
CA GLN A 60 -10.55 57.62 5.20
C GLN A 60 -9.73 56.65 4.34
N LEU A 61 -8.57 57.09 3.83
CA LEU A 61 -7.67 56.26 3.05
C LEU A 61 -7.12 55.08 3.87
N GLY A 62 -6.68 55.33 5.10
CA GLY A 62 -6.19 54.27 5.98
C GLY A 62 -7.27 53.27 6.34
N LYS A 63 -8.48 53.73 6.68
CA LYS A 63 -9.63 52.84 6.92
C LYS A 63 -9.88 51.92 5.73
N LYS A 64 -9.92 52.49 4.51
CA LYS A 64 -10.15 51.72 3.28
C LYS A 64 -9.00 50.75 2.98
N LYS A 65 -7.75 51.14 3.26
CA LYS A 65 -6.57 50.27 3.13
C LYS A 65 -6.67 49.06 4.05
N THR A 66 -7.04 49.27 5.33
CA THR A 66 -7.21 48.20 6.30
C THR A 66 -8.37 47.27 5.93
N GLU A 67 -9.52 47.82 5.50
CA GLU A 67 -10.67 47.02 5.03
C GLU A 67 -10.28 46.11 3.85
N LEU A 68 -9.57 46.65 2.86
CA LEU A 68 -9.06 45.87 1.72
C LEU A 68 -8.02 44.82 2.13
N GLY A 69 -7.15 45.15 3.10
CA GLY A 69 -6.18 44.22 3.66
C GLY A 69 -6.86 43.02 4.31
N LEU A 70 -7.86 43.27 5.17
CA LEU A 70 -8.64 42.23 5.82
C LEU A 70 -9.43 41.37 4.82
N GLU A 71 -10.04 41.98 3.80
CA GLU A 71 -10.76 41.24 2.76
C GLU A 71 -9.81 40.33 1.96
N LEU A 72 -8.61 40.81 1.63
CA LEU A 72 -7.58 40.04 0.95
C LEU A 72 -7.10 38.86 1.81
N GLU A 73 -6.84 39.08 3.11
CA GLU A 73 -6.45 38.02 4.03
C GLU A 73 -7.55 36.96 4.18
N LEU A 74 -8.81 37.37 4.29
CA LEU A 74 -9.94 36.46 4.40
C LEU A 74 -10.10 35.61 3.12
N LYS A 75 -9.94 36.21 1.94
CA LYS A 75 -9.93 35.47 0.66
C LYS A 75 -8.76 34.48 0.59
N LYS A 76 -7.55 34.89 0.99
CA LYS A 76 -6.39 33.98 1.05
C LYS A 76 -6.64 32.81 1.99
N TYR A 77 -7.22 33.08 3.15
CA TYR A 77 -7.57 32.04 4.12
C TYR A 77 -8.57 31.04 3.53
N HIS A 78 -9.68 31.50 2.94
CA HIS A 78 -10.68 30.60 2.32
C HIS A 78 -10.11 29.78 1.16
N MET A 79 -9.25 30.40 0.32
CA MET A 79 -8.60 29.68 -0.77
C MET A 79 -7.66 28.59 -0.24
N THR A 80 -6.84 28.92 0.76
CA THR A 80 -5.90 27.96 1.37
C THR A 80 -6.64 26.81 2.05
N LEU A 81 -7.72 27.11 2.78
CA LEU A 81 -8.56 26.10 3.44
C LEU A 81 -9.14 25.13 2.41
N LYS A 82 -9.70 25.64 1.31
CA LYS A 82 -10.25 24.83 0.23
C LYS A 82 -9.20 23.95 -0.45
N GLU A 83 -7.98 24.45 -0.62
CA GLU A 83 -6.87 23.66 -1.15
C GLU A 83 -6.48 22.53 -0.20
N VAL A 84 -6.41 22.79 1.10
CA VAL A 84 -6.13 21.76 2.12
C VAL A 84 -7.21 20.67 2.11
N GLU A 85 -8.49 21.04 2.12
CA GLU A 85 -9.59 20.08 2.03
C GLU A 85 -9.53 19.23 0.75
N ASN A 86 -9.15 19.84 -0.37
CA ASN A 86 -8.99 19.12 -1.64
C ASN A 86 -7.82 18.11 -1.57
N TYR A 87 -6.67 18.51 -1.01
CA TYR A 87 -5.55 17.58 -0.83
C TYR A 87 -5.89 16.43 0.11
N ASP A 88 -6.59 16.69 1.21
CA ASP A 88 -7.02 15.65 2.15
C ASP A 88 -7.95 14.64 1.47
N ASN A 89 -8.90 15.11 0.68
CA ASN A 89 -9.80 14.24 -0.09
C ASN A 89 -9.03 13.39 -1.12
N GLN A 90 -8.09 13.98 -1.84
CA GLN A 90 -7.25 13.26 -2.81
C GLN A 90 -6.39 12.19 -2.13
N ILE A 91 -5.72 12.53 -1.03
CA ILE A 91 -4.89 11.60 -0.26
C ILE A 91 -5.74 10.44 0.27
N ARG A 92 -6.91 10.73 0.85
CA ARG A 92 -7.85 9.69 1.32
C ARG A 92 -8.27 8.75 0.20
N SER A 93 -8.58 9.29 -0.99
CA SER A 93 -8.98 8.47 -2.15
C SER A 93 -7.86 7.54 -2.59
N ILE A 94 -6.65 8.08 -2.78
CA ILE A 94 -5.48 7.31 -3.25
C ILE A 94 -5.12 6.21 -2.25
N LEU A 95 -5.08 6.52 -0.95
CA LEU A 95 -4.78 5.53 0.08
C LEU A 95 -5.83 4.42 0.13
N THR A 96 -7.12 4.78 0.04
CA THR A 96 -8.21 3.79 0.05
C THR A 96 -8.11 2.84 -1.14
N GLU A 97 -7.90 3.35 -2.34
CA GLU A 97 -7.71 2.52 -3.55
C GLU A 97 -6.50 1.60 -3.43
N TYR A 98 -5.38 2.12 -2.90
CA TYR A 98 -4.16 1.33 -2.72
C TYR A 98 -4.37 0.19 -1.71
N ILE A 99 -5.06 0.47 -0.59
CA ILE A 99 -5.40 -0.55 0.43
C ILE A 99 -6.28 -1.65 -0.17
N ILE A 100 -7.32 -1.29 -0.92
CA ILE A 100 -8.22 -2.26 -1.56
C ILE A 100 -7.44 -3.14 -2.56
N SER A 101 -6.61 -2.52 -3.41
CA SER A 101 -5.78 -3.23 -4.39
C SER A 101 -4.77 -4.17 -3.73
N ALA A 102 -4.10 -3.70 -2.68
CA ALA A 102 -3.15 -4.51 -1.91
C ALA A 102 -3.86 -5.70 -1.26
N ALA A 103 -5.00 -5.49 -0.60
CA ALA A 103 -5.78 -6.56 0.03
C ALA A 103 -6.21 -7.64 -0.97
N ALA A 104 -6.64 -7.23 -2.17
CA ALA A 104 -6.98 -8.17 -3.25
C ALA A 104 -5.78 -9.00 -3.70
N LYS A 105 -4.61 -8.36 -3.89
CA LYS A 105 -3.36 -9.07 -4.23
C LYS A 105 -2.92 -10.04 -3.14
N TYR A 106 -3.03 -9.65 -1.86
CA TYR A 106 -2.73 -10.53 -0.73
C TYR A 106 -3.62 -11.78 -0.74
N LYS A 107 -4.92 -11.62 -0.97
CA LYS A 107 -5.85 -12.75 -1.06
C LYS A 107 -5.47 -13.71 -2.19
N GLN A 108 -5.20 -13.18 -3.39
CA GLN A 108 -4.77 -13.99 -4.53
C GLN A 108 -3.45 -14.74 -4.27
N LEU A 109 -2.50 -14.10 -3.58
CA LEU A 109 -1.22 -14.72 -3.26
C LEU A 109 -1.40 -15.89 -2.28
N ASN A 110 -2.23 -15.73 -1.25
CA ASN A 110 -2.55 -16.80 -0.31
C ASN A 110 -3.24 -17.98 -0.99
N GLU A 111 -4.21 -17.73 -1.87
CA GLU A 111 -4.87 -18.79 -2.64
C GLU A 111 -3.87 -19.58 -3.51
N LYS A 112 -2.92 -18.89 -4.14
CA LYS A 112 -1.84 -19.53 -4.91
C LYS A 112 -0.90 -20.36 -4.03
N ILE A 113 -0.56 -19.87 -2.85
CA ILE A 113 0.27 -20.60 -1.88
C ILE A 113 -0.44 -21.88 -1.42
N ASP A 114 -1.72 -21.78 -1.06
CA ASP A 114 -2.50 -22.94 -0.60
C ASP A 114 -2.66 -23.98 -1.72
N TYR A 115 -2.87 -23.54 -2.95
CA TYR A 115 -2.88 -24.43 -4.11
C TYR A 115 -1.54 -25.13 -4.31
N ALA A 116 -0.43 -24.38 -4.25
CA ALA A 116 0.91 -24.94 -4.38
C ALA A 116 1.20 -25.98 -3.28
N LYS A 117 0.82 -25.70 -2.02
CA LYS A 117 0.94 -26.66 -0.91
C LYS A 117 0.19 -27.96 -1.20
N LYS A 118 -1.08 -27.88 -1.64
CA LYS A 118 -1.87 -29.07 -1.99
C LYS A 118 -1.23 -29.89 -3.13
N VAL A 119 -0.68 -29.22 -4.13
CA VAL A 119 0.03 -29.88 -5.23
C VAL A 119 1.29 -30.59 -4.72
N LEU A 120 2.07 -29.95 -3.85
CA LEU A 120 3.27 -30.55 -3.26
C LEU A 120 2.94 -31.76 -2.37
N GLU A 121 1.92 -31.65 -1.52
CA GLU A 121 1.43 -32.78 -0.70
C GLU A 121 0.97 -33.96 -1.59
N SER A 122 0.29 -33.66 -2.70
CA SER A 122 -0.16 -34.69 -3.65
C SER A 122 1.03 -35.37 -4.33
N ARG A 123 2.06 -34.60 -4.69
CA ARG A 123 3.32 -35.14 -5.26
C ARG A 123 4.09 -35.98 -4.24
N GLU A 124 4.12 -35.57 -2.97
CA GLU A 124 4.75 -36.35 -1.91
C GLU A 124 4.02 -37.68 -1.70
N ARG A 125 2.68 -37.68 -1.67
CA ARG A 125 1.88 -38.92 -1.62
C ARG A 125 2.17 -39.84 -2.79
N LEU A 126 2.23 -39.31 -4.01
CA LEU A 126 2.57 -40.08 -5.21
C LEU A 126 3.98 -40.68 -5.10
N ASN A 127 4.96 -39.89 -4.65
CA ASN A 127 6.32 -40.37 -4.47
C ASN A 127 6.42 -41.46 -3.39
N ASN A 128 5.65 -41.35 -2.31
CA ASN A 128 5.56 -42.38 -1.27
C ASN A 128 4.95 -43.67 -1.81
N ILE A 129 3.87 -43.59 -2.61
CA ILE A 129 3.25 -44.75 -3.27
C ILE A 129 4.27 -45.42 -4.20
N ILE A 130 4.95 -44.65 -5.05
CA ILE A 130 5.99 -45.17 -5.95
C ILE A 130 7.10 -45.88 -5.16
N THR A 131 7.60 -45.24 -4.09
CA THR A 131 8.63 -45.81 -3.22
C THR A 131 8.16 -47.09 -2.53
N GLU A 132 6.90 -47.13 -2.07
CA GLU A 132 6.29 -48.31 -1.47
C GLU A 132 6.18 -49.46 -2.48
N TYR A 133 5.73 -49.19 -3.71
CA TYR A 133 5.71 -50.15 -4.81
C TYR A 133 7.11 -50.71 -5.10
N PHE A 134 8.13 -49.85 -5.19
CA PHE A 134 9.52 -50.28 -5.36
C PHE A 134 10.04 -51.14 -4.20
N SER A 135 9.56 -50.90 -2.98
CA SER A 135 9.98 -51.64 -1.79
C SER A 135 9.31 -53.01 -1.66
N LYS A 136 8.05 -53.15 -2.13
CA LYS A 136 7.22 -54.35 -1.95
C LYS A 136 7.20 -55.28 -3.15
N THR A 137 7.28 -54.76 -4.37
CA THR A 137 7.08 -55.55 -5.58
C THR A 137 8.10 -55.15 -6.64
N LYS A 138 9.02 -56.07 -6.95
CA LYS A 138 9.95 -55.93 -8.10
C LYS A 138 9.21 -56.00 -9.45
N ILE A 139 7.89 -56.20 -9.43
CA ILE A 139 7.06 -56.55 -10.57
C ILE A 139 5.73 -55.83 -10.43
N ILE A 140 5.35 -55.02 -11.42
CA ILE A 140 4.00 -54.48 -11.57
C ILE A 140 3.31 -55.28 -12.68
N SER A 141 2.10 -55.77 -12.43
CA SER A 141 1.27 -56.47 -13.43
C SER A 141 0.11 -55.57 -13.83
N LEU A 142 -0.01 -55.25 -15.13
CA LEU A 142 -1.10 -54.42 -15.67
C LEU A 142 -1.75 -55.12 -16.86
N THR A 143 -3.05 -54.94 -17.01
CA THR A 143 -3.79 -55.37 -18.20
C THR A 143 -3.56 -54.42 -19.38
N LEU A 144 -3.71 -54.91 -20.60
CA LEU A 144 -3.65 -54.07 -21.80
C LEU A 144 -4.70 -52.94 -21.77
N ARG A 145 -5.86 -53.18 -21.14
CA ARG A 145 -6.90 -52.17 -20.90
C ARG A 145 -6.39 -51.03 -20.01
N GLU A 146 -5.75 -51.34 -18.91
CA GLU A 146 -5.18 -50.34 -17.98
C GLU A 146 -4.03 -49.57 -18.64
N LEU A 147 -3.17 -50.24 -19.41
CA LEU A 147 -2.09 -49.60 -20.15
C LEU A 147 -2.62 -48.60 -21.19
N LYS A 148 -3.66 -48.96 -21.95
CA LYS A 148 -4.35 -48.08 -22.91
C LYS A 148 -5.12 -46.92 -22.27
N GLN A 149 -5.41 -46.99 -20.98
CA GLN A 149 -6.04 -45.90 -20.22
C GLN A 149 -4.99 -44.93 -19.67
N LEU A 150 -3.82 -45.45 -19.30
CA LEU A 150 -2.71 -44.66 -18.76
C LEU A 150 -1.90 -43.96 -19.87
N PHE A 151 -1.80 -44.59 -21.03
CA PHE A 151 -1.11 -44.09 -22.21
C PHE A 151 -2.11 -44.08 -23.35
N GLU A 152 -2.35 -42.91 -23.93
CA GLU A 152 -3.39 -42.69 -24.95
C GLU A 152 -3.34 -43.77 -26.05
N LYS A 153 -4.52 -44.20 -26.51
CA LYS A 153 -4.79 -45.41 -27.30
C LYS A 153 -3.88 -45.67 -28.54
N GLU A 154 -3.16 -44.66 -29.02
CA GLU A 154 -2.40 -44.65 -30.29
C GLU A 154 -1.07 -43.87 -30.18
N SER A 155 -0.37 -43.92 -29.04
CA SER A 155 0.96 -43.32 -28.93
C SER A 155 2.07 -44.35 -29.17
N THR A 156 3.16 -43.91 -29.82
CA THR A 156 4.44 -44.64 -29.89
C THR A 156 4.98 -45.04 -28.51
N GLU A 157 4.53 -44.39 -27.45
CA GLU A 157 4.91 -44.68 -26.07
C GLU A 157 4.26 -45.97 -25.56
N LEU A 158 3.03 -46.28 -25.97
CA LEU A 158 2.35 -47.52 -25.57
C LEU A 158 3.09 -48.76 -26.09
N ASP A 159 3.53 -48.72 -27.35
CA ASP A 159 4.29 -49.82 -27.97
C ASP A 159 5.65 -50.01 -27.26
N MET A 160 6.39 -48.93 -26.99
CA MET A 160 7.64 -48.98 -26.23
C MET A 160 7.43 -49.52 -24.81
N ILE A 161 6.31 -49.18 -24.16
CA ILE A 161 5.97 -49.71 -22.85
C ILE A 161 5.68 -51.20 -22.96
N LEU A 162 4.85 -51.65 -23.90
CA LEU A 162 4.56 -53.08 -24.09
C LEU A 162 5.82 -53.91 -24.36
N GLU A 163 6.79 -53.38 -25.11
CA GLU A 163 8.11 -54.01 -25.35
C GLU A 163 8.99 -54.10 -24.09
N SER A 164 8.87 -53.13 -23.18
CA SER A 164 9.60 -53.14 -21.89
C SER A 164 9.01 -54.11 -20.85
N GLY A 165 7.78 -54.59 -21.09
CA GLY A 165 7.08 -55.54 -20.26
C GLY A 165 7.21 -56.98 -20.76
N ARG A 166 7.02 -57.94 -19.85
CA ARG A 166 6.86 -59.36 -20.20
C ARG A 166 5.37 -59.69 -20.24
N LEU A 167 4.84 -60.19 -21.36
CA LEU A 167 3.50 -60.79 -21.37
C LEU A 167 3.50 -62.07 -20.51
N VAL A 168 2.64 -62.12 -19.49
CA VAL A 168 2.61 -63.22 -18.50
C VAL A 168 1.31 -64.00 -18.55
N LYS A 169 0.24 -63.37 -19.03
CA LYS A 169 -1.02 -64.05 -19.28
C LYS A 169 -1.67 -63.48 -20.54
N GLU A 170 -1.96 -64.36 -21.49
CA GLU A 170 -2.67 -64.02 -22.72
C GLU A 170 -4.11 -64.53 -22.61
N ASP A 171 -5.08 -63.65 -22.81
CA ASP A 171 -6.49 -63.99 -22.91
C ASP A 171 -6.86 -64.15 -24.39
N LYS A 172 -7.09 -65.40 -24.80
CA LYS A 172 -7.37 -65.75 -26.20
C LYS A 172 -8.72 -65.23 -26.70
N ASN A 173 -9.62 -64.82 -25.81
CA ASN A 173 -10.94 -64.35 -26.16
C ASN A 173 -11.04 -62.81 -26.15
N GLU A 174 -10.27 -62.13 -25.30
CA GLU A 174 -10.24 -60.67 -25.23
C GLU A 174 -8.83 -60.13 -24.96
N ALA A 175 -8.14 -59.65 -26.01
CA ALA A 175 -6.77 -59.14 -25.91
C ALA A 175 -6.60 -57.98 -24.92
N LEU A 176 -7.65 -57.23 -24.61
CA LEU A 176 -7.62 -56.16 -23.60
C LEU A 176 -7.34 -56.69 -22.18
N ASN A 177 -7.56 -57.98 -21.93
CA ASN A 177 -7.29 -58.62 -20.64
C ASN A 177 -5.89 -59.25 -20.57
N ASN A 178 -5.07 -59.10 -21.61
CA ASN A 178 -3.68 -59.55 -21.59
C ASN A 178 -2.92 -58.86 -20.45
N ILE A 179 -2.22 -59.64 -19.62
CA ILE A 179 -1.49 -59.14 -18.44
C ILE A 179 -0.01 -59.08 -18.77
N TYR A 180 0.55 -57.88 -18.65
CA TYR A 180 1.97 -57.58 -18.81
C TYR A 180 2.60 -57.33 -17.45
N GLU A 181 3.75 -57.95 -17.18
CA GLU A 181 4.57 -57.71 -15.99
C GLU A 181 5.80 -56.88 -16.32
N PHE A 182 6.00 -55.83 -15.54
CA PHE A 182 7.11 -54.91 -15.65
C PHE A 182 8.05 -55.14 -14.47
N LYS A 183 9.24 -55.67 -14.76
CA LYS A 183 10.29 -55.89 -13.76
C LYS A 183 11.09 -54.62 -13.56
N PHE A 184 10.99 -54.03 -12.38
CA PHE A 184 11.84 -52.91 -12.02
C PHE A 184 13.23 -53.41 -11.61
N SER A 185 14.26 -53.00 -12.36
CA SER A 185 15.64 -53.15 -11.91
C SER A 185 15.93 -52.03 -10.90
N LYS A 186 16.51 -52.39 -9.75
CA LYS A 186 17.07 -51.40 -8.81
C LYS A 186 18.30 -50.77 -9.45
N SER A 187 18.12 -49.84 -10.37
CA SER A 187 19.21 -48.97 -10.79
C SER A 187 19.40 -47.90 -9.72
N SER A 188 20.64 -47.74 -9.25
CA SER A 188 21.02 -46.71 -8.27
C SER A 188 20.58 -45.31 -8.70
N SER A 189 20.55 -45.06 -10.01
CA SER A 189 20.09 -43.83 -10.66
C SER A 189 18.65 -43.43 -10.30
N PHE A 190 17.69 -44.37 -10.27
CA PHE A 190 16.29 -44.04 -9.98
C PHE A 190 16.04 -43.79 -8.50
N THR A 191 16.69 -44.57 -7.61
CA THR A 191 16.63 -44.35 -6.16
C THR A 191 17.28 -43.02 -5.76
N LEU A 192 18.37 -42.63 -6.43
CA LEU A 192 18.97 -41.31 -6.27
C LEU A 192 18.01 -40.22 -6.75
N SER A 193 17.34 -40.42 -7.89
CA SER A 193 16.42 -39.44 -8.44
C SER A 193 15.23 -39.19 -7.50
N THR A 194 14.64 -40.22 -6.89
CA THR A 194 13.52 -40.05 -5.96
C THR A 194 13.92 -39.45 -4.60
N THR A 195 15.11 -39.75 -4.08
CA THR A 195 15.62 -39.10 -2.86
C THR A 195 15.99 -37.64 -3.11
N GLU A 196 16.59 -37.33 -4.25
CA GLU A 196 16.92 -35.96 -4.66
C GLU A 196 15.65 -35.12 -4.92
N LEU A 197 14.62 -35.71 -5.54
CA LEU A 197 13.31 -35.08 -5.71
C LEU A 197 12.63 -34.81 -4.35
N SER A 198 12.70 -35.76 -3.42
CA SER A 198 12.16 -35.60 -2.06
C SER A 198 12.87 -34.48 -1.30
N SER A 199 14.20 -34.37 -1.44
CA SER A 199 14.99 -33.29 -0.85
C SER A 199 14.56 -31.92 -1.40
N LYS A 200 14.44 -31.78 -2.73
CA LYS A 200 14.00 -30.54 -3.37
C LYS A 200 12.57 -30.13 -2.99
N ILE A 201 11.67 -31.11 -2.82
CA ILE A 201 10.30 -30.85 -2.35
C ILE A 201 10.33 -30.30 -0.92
N LYS A 202 11.14 -30.89 -0.02
CA LYS A 202 11.29 -30.40 1.36
C LYS A 202 11.88 -29.00 1.43
N GLU A 203 12.89 -28.70 0.61
CA GLU A 203 13.43 -27.34 0.48
C GLU A 203 12.34 -26.36 0.04
N GLN A 204 11.57 -26.68 -1.00
CA GLN A 204 10.49 -25.80 -1.47
C GLN A 204 9.39 -25.60 -0.42
N ILE A 205 9.03 -26.64 0.34
CA ILE A 205 8.09 -26.51 1.46
C ILE A 205 8.65 -25.55 2.52
N ALA A 206 9.94 -25.67 2.86
CA ALA A 206 10.59 -24.77 3.80
C ALA A 206 10.58 -23.32 3.28
N THR A 207 10.92 -23.09 2.01
CA THR A 207 10.85 -21.76 1.38
C THR A 207 9.42 -21.18 1.42
N CYS A 208 8.39 -21.99 1.14
CA CYS A 208 7.00 -21.56 1.24
C CYS A 208 6.63 -21.16 2.68
N ASN A 209 7.11 -21.88 3.68
CA ASN A 209 6.87 -21.55 5.09
C ASN A 209 7.57 -20.25 5.50
N GLU A 210 8.81 -20.04 5.06
CA GLU A 210 9.53 -18.77 5.29
C GLU A 210 8.81 -17.57 4.65
N VAL A 211 8.38 -17.71 3.39
CA VAL A 211 7.61 -16.66 2.69
C VAL A 211 6.30 -16.39 3.43
N SER A 212 5.59 -17.43 3.87
CA SER A 212 4.35 -17.29 4.65
C SER A 212 4.59 -16.55 5.97
N ALA A 213 5.67 -16.87 6.68
CA ALA A 213 6.05 -16.19 7.91
C ALA A 213 6.45 -14.72 7.66
N SER A 214 7.18 -14.45 6.58
CA SER A 214 7.57 -13.09 6.16
C SER A 214 6.35 -12.23 5.81
N ILE A 215 5.33 -12.80 5.17
CA ILE A 215 4.07 -12.13 4.86
C ILE A 215 3.32 -11.76 6.14
N GLU A 216 3.15 -12.70 7.08
CA GLU A 216 2.48 -12.41 8.35
C GLU A 216 3.25 -11.40 9.19
N HIS A 217 4.59 -11.46 9.19
CA HIS A 217 5.42 -10.45 9.84
C HIS A 217 5.24 -9.05 9.21
N SER A 218 5.25 -8.97 7.87
CA SER A 218 4.99 -7.70 7.17
C SER A 218 3.59 -7.14 7.48
N LYS A 219 2.57 -8.01 7.54
CA LYS A 219 1.21 -7.62 7.92
C LYS A 219 1.13 -7.10 9.35
N GLN A 220 1.90 -7.69 10.28
CA GLN A 220 2.00 -7.20 11.65
C GLN A 220 2.65 -5.81 11.69
N ILE A 221 3.74 -5.58 10.95
CA ILE A 221 4.36 -4.26 10.81
C ILE A 221 3.37 -3.22 10.27
N TRP A 222 2.62 -3.56 9.23
CA TRP A 222 1.61 -2.67 8.66
C TRP A 222 0.48 -2.36 9.64
N LYS A 223 0.02 -3.34 10.43
CA LYS A 223 -0.96 -3.11 11.50
C LYS A 223 -0.44 -2.15 12.56
N GLU A 224 0.80 -2.34 13.02
CA GLU A 224 1.43 -1.47 14.02
C GLU A 224 1.63 -0.04 13.48
N ALA A 225 2.07 0.09 12.24
CA ALA A 225 2.20 1.40 11.59
C ALA A 225 0.85 2.11 11.44
N THR A 226 -0.20 1.36 11.07
CA THR A 226 -1.56 1.89 10.95
C THR A 226 -2.09 2.35 12.31
N ALA A 227 -1.89 1.55 13.37
CA ALA A 227 -2.29 1.91 14.73
C ALA A 227 -1.59 3.19 15.22
N LYS A 228 -0.28 3.34 14.95
CA LYS A 228 0.47 4.58 15.27
C LYS A 228 -0.08 5.78 14.52
N LEU A 229 -0.41 5.64 13.24
CA LEU A 229 -0.99 6.71 12.43
C LEU A 229 -2.37 7.13 12.95
N ILE A 230 -3.23 6.19 13.32
CA ILE A 230 -4.52 6.48 13.94
C ILE A 230 -4.32 7.27 15.24
N SER A 231 -3.42 6.81 16.13
CA SER A 231 -3.16 7.53 17.39
C SER A 231 -2.61 8.95 17.21
N LEU A 232 -1.85 9.18 16.12
CA LEU A 232 -1.36 10.52 15.77
C LEU A 232 -2.48 11.42 15.25
N LEU A 233 -3.39 10.86 14.44
CA LEU A 233 -4.58 11.58 13.96
C LEU A 233 -5.47 11.99 15.12
N ASP A 234 -5.79 11.05 16.03
CA ASP A 234 -6.62 11.33 17.21
C ASP A 234 -6.03 12.46 18.06
N ARG A 235 -4.71 12.44 18.26
CA ARG A 235 -4.00 13.46 19.04
C ARG A 235 -3.97 14.83 18.36
N ILE A 236 -3.87 14.88 17.03
CA ILE A 236 -3.97 16.13 16.28
C ILE A 236 -5.40 16.70 16.39
N GLU A 237 -6.43 15.85 16.33
CA GLU A 237 -7.82 16.29 16.50
C GLU A 237 -8.08 16.86 17.90
N GLU A 238 -7.52 16.27 18.96
CA GLU A 238 -7.58 16.79 20.33
C GLU A 238 -6.84 18.14 20.49
N GLU A 239 -5.64 18.28 19.90
CA GLU A 239 -4.85 19.52 20.01
C GLU A 239 -5.44 20.69 19.18
N VAL A 240 -6.24 20.41 18.15
CA VAL A 240 -6.89 21.44 17.30
C VAL A 240 -8.25 21.90 17.86
N THR A 241 -8.87 21.13 18.76
CA THR A 241 -10.17 21.46 19.36
C THR A 241 -10.07 22.24 20.69
N LEU A 242 -8.85 22.50 21.19
CA LEU A 242 -8.54 23.34 22.35
C LEU A 242 -8.10 24.76 21.93
#